data_AF-A0A9D5B5L9-F1
#
_entry.id   AF-A0A9D5B5L9-F1
#
_cell.length_a   1.000
_cell.length_b   1.000
_cell.length_c   1.000
_cell.angle_alpha   90.00
_cell.angle_beta   90.00
_cell.angle_gamma   90.00
#
_symmetry.space_group_name_H-M   'P 1'
#
loop_
_entity.id
_entity.type
_entity.pdbx_description
1 polymer ?
#
loop_
_entity_poly.entity_id
_entity_poly.type
_entity_poly.pdbx_seq_one_letter_code
_entity_poly.pdbx_strand_id
1 'polypeptide(L)'
;MKLFVLFRFQGTNDAVASQFFLKNVHSQMRIAAFDLFGDPQVLGSQPNVFGELMRVLISPSPDVEAAVNWVIDGKENPDISLHMRMQINRPVRAVQAALHCLRKAVESRHLMSRPKVVVVSDTPSLIKSIVPNISEFAEVLHFDYEKYKGKMFDGLPKSDFREKDWGPAPRWVAFVDFFLASRARHGVVSVAHRRVGTTYAQLIAALAAAHNLADNNNNNNNTTSGSSFSFFSSFQSNLLTDGLKNQVGWGHVWNRYAGPLSCSNQSNQCAFTPLLPPAWWDGLWQSPIPRDTKRLAFYGVQLSGFGNVDTYSLQNYCNSRKTIVKTLTFNL
;
A
#
# COMPACT_ATOMS: atom_id res chain seq x y z
N MET A 1 -4.96 -4.23 -12.00
CA MET A 1 -4.05 -3.14 -11.59
C MET A 1 -4.16 -1.93 -12.54
N LYS A 2 -5.39 -1.40 -12.71
CA LYS A 2 -5.72 -0.18 -13.49
C LYS A 2 -6.16 0.97 -12.57
N LEU A 3 -6.07 0.83 -11.25
CA LEU A 3 -6.55 1.85 -10.31
C LEU A 3 -5.76 3.16 -10.41
N PHE A 4 -4.46 3.08 -10.74
CA PHE A 4 -3.62 4.25 -11.01
C PHE A 4 -3.96 4.99 -12.32
N VAL A 5 -4.80 4.41 -13.18
CA VAL A 5 -5.24 5.04 -14.43
C VAL A 5 -6.43 5.98 -14.20
N LEU A 6 -7.13 5.89 -13.05
CA LEU A 6 -8.33 6.71 -12.80
C LEU A 6 -8.04 8.20 -12.54
N PHE A 7 -6.83 8.58 -12.14
CA PHE A 7 -6.43 9.98 -12.01
C PHE A 7 -5.38 10.38 -13.05
N ARG A 8 -5.57 9.97 -14.31
CA ARG A 8 -4.72 10.44 -15.40
C ARG A 8 -5.31 11.71 -16.01
N PHE A 9 -4.99 12.87 -15.42
CA PHE A 9 -5.22 14.14 -16.11
C PHE A 9 -4.32 14.21 -17.35
N GLN A 10 -4.86 14.65 -18.49
CA GLN A 10 -4.10 14.79 -19.72
C GLN A 10 -2.90 15.71 -19.50
N GLY A 11 -1.68 15.20 -19.69
CA GLY A 11 -0.43 15.94 -19.46
C GLY A 11 0.21 15.75 -18.08
N THR A 12 -0.44 15.02 -17.15
CA THR A 12 0.16 14.62 -15.87
C THR A 12 0.32 13.09 -15.85
N ASN A 13 1.50 12.62 -15.46
CA ASN A 13 1.68 11.23 -15.06
C ASN A 13 1.81 11.25 -13.55
N ASP A 14 1.46 10.14 -12.90
CA ASP A 14 1.81 9.85 -11.50
C ASP A 14 1.31 10.87 -10.45
N ALA A 15 1.94 10.78 -9.28
CA ALA A 15 1.94 11.69 -8.16
C ALA A 15 1.79 13.20 -8.47
N VAL A 16 2.36 13.67 -9.58
CA VAL A 16 2.32 15.08 -9.98
C VAL A 16 0.90 15.56 -10.27
N ALA A 17 -0.03 14.68 -10.65
CA ALA A 17 -1.43 15.05 -10.88
C ALA A 17 -2.09 15.61 -9.62
N SER A 18 -1.94 14.94 -8.48
CA SER A 18 -2.49 15.38 -7.19
C SER A 18 -1.90 16.72 -6.73
N GLN A 19 -0.68 17.06 -7.18
CA GLN A 19 -0.03 18.32 -6.84
C GLN A 19 -0.75 19.55 -7.37
N PHE A 20 -1.37 19.46 -8.54
CA PHE A 20 -2.12 20.59 -9.08
C PHE A 20 -3.31 20.98 -8.22
N PHE A 21 -3.87 20.02 -7.48
CA PHE A 21 -4.98 20.25 -6.57
C PHE A 21 -4.46 20.75 -5.21
N LEU A 22 -3.45 20.08 -4.65
CA LEU A 22 -2.86 20.44 -3.35
C LEU A 22 -2.16 21.80 -3.36
N LYS A 23 -1.58 22.20 -4.50
CA LYS A 23 -0.80 23.43 -4.68
C LYS A 23 -1.49 24.44 -5.60
N ASN A 24 -2.82 24.34 -5.68
CA ASN A 24 -3.62 25.22 -6.53
C ASN A 24 -3.60 26.67 -6.03
N VAL A 25 -3.75 27.65 -6.91
CA VAL A 25 -3.93 29.06 -6.51
C VAL A 25 -5.28 29.29 -5.81
N HIS A 26 -6.32 28.55 -6.20
CA HIS A 26 -7.66 28.63 -5.62
C HIS A 26 -7.75 27.83 -4.31
N SER A 27 -8.12 28.49 -3.22
CA SER A 27 -8.21 27.87 -1.88
C SER A 27 -9.21 26.73 -1.82
N GLN A 28 -10.38 26.87 -2.45
CA GLN A 28 -11.42 25.84 -2.43
C GLN A 28 -10.96 24.51 -3.04
N MET A 29 -10.16 24.58 -4.11
CA MET A 29 -9.57 23.39 -4.74
C MET A 29 -8.55 22.73 -3.82
N ARG A 30 -7.76 23.52 -3.07
CA ARG A 30 -6.81 22.99 -2.09
C ARG A 30 -7.53 22.31 -0.92
N ILE A 31 -8.59 22.92 -0.39
CA ILE A 31 -9.39 22.36 0.70
C ILE A 31 -9.97 21.00 0.29
N ALA A 32 -10.62 20.93 -0.87
CA ALA A 32 -11.13 19.67 -1.40
C ALA A 32 -10.02 18.61 -1.62
N ALA A 33 -8.81 19.04 -2.00
CA ALA A 33 -7.67 18.16 -2.12
C ALA A 33 -7.16 17.66 -0.75
N PHE A 34 -7.19 18.50 0.28
CA PHE A 34 -6.83 18.10 1.65
C PHE A 34 -7.81 17.06 2.20
N ASP A 35 -9.10 17.21 1.91
CA ASP A 35 -10.11 16.22 2.29
C ASP A 35 -9.85 14.84 1.64
N LEU A 36 -9.26 14.80 0.44
CA LEU A 36 -8.96 13.57 -0.29
C LEU A 36 -7.57 13.00 0.00
N PHE A 37 -6.57 13.84 0.25
CA PHE A 37 -5.17 13.41 0.30
C PHE A 37 -4.49 13.73 1.63
N GLY A 38 -5.21 14.29 2.60
CA GLY A 38 -4.67 14.78 3.87
C GLY A 38 -4.13 16.20 3.77
N ASP A 39 -4.06 16.86 4.92
CA ASP A 39 -3.34 18.12 5.07
C ASP A 39 -1.83 17.83 5.06
N PRO A 40 -1.06 18.37 4.09
CA PRO A 40 0.38 18.16 4.00
C PRO A 40 1.16 18.69 5.21
N GLN A 41 0.56 19.55 6.05
CA GLN A 41 1.16 20.06 7.28
C GLN A 41 0.95 19.14 8.48
N VAL A 42 -0.04 18.24 8.43
CA VAL A 42 -0.42 17.37 9.55
C VAL A 42 -0.11 15.91 9.21
N LEU A 43 0.94 15.37 9.83
CA LEU A 43 1.34 13.98 9.63
C LEU A 43 0.22 13.03 10.10
N GLY A 44 -0.18 12.08 9.25
CA GLY A 44 -1.22 11.11 9.56
C GLY A 44 -2.65 11.60 9.32
N SER A 45 -2.85 12.80 8.78
CA SER A 45 -4.16 13.31 8.37
C SER A 45 -4.72 12.61 7.12
N GLN A 46 -3.90 11.83 6.41
CA GLN A 46 -4.25 11.20 5.15
C GLN A 46 -5.38 10.16 5.31
N PRO A 47 -6.53 10.35 4.64
CA PRO A 47 -7.58 9.34 4.63
C PRO A 47 -7.22 8.16 3.72
N ASN A 48 -7.87 7.01 3.95
CA ASN A 48 -7.69 5.79 3.16
C ASN A 48 -8.42 5.84 1.80
N VAL A 49 -8.21 6.90 1.01
CA VAL A 49 -8.95 7.12 -0.24
C VAL A 49 -8.70 6.03 -1.28
N PHE A 50 -7.47 5.49 -1.38
CA PHE A 50 -7.22 4.37 -2.30
C PHE A 50 -7.98 3.11 -1.90
N GLY A 51 -8.10 2.82 -0.60
CA GLY A 51 -8.89 1.70 -0.10
C GLY A 51 -10.36 1.83 -0.48
N GLU A 52 -10.96 2.99 -0.21
CA GLU A 52 -12.37 3.26 -0.55
C GLU A 52 -12.62 3.19 -2.05
N LEU A 53 -11.74 3.77 -2.87
CA LEU A 53 -11.85 3.68 -4.33
C LEU A 53 -11.70 2.23 -4.81
N MET A 54 -10.78 1.46 -4.24
CA MET A 54 -10.67 0.03 -4.59
C MET A 54 -11.95 -0.72 -4.24
N ARG A 55 -12.50 -0.50 -3.04
CA ARG A 55 -13.73 -1.16 -2.59
C ARG A 55 -14.91 -0.95 -3.55
N VAL A 56 -14.98 0.22 -4.19
CA VAL A 56 -16.03 0.55 -5.19
C VAL A 56 -15.68 0.02 -6.58
N LEU A 57 -14.42 0.08 -6.99
CA LEU A 57 -14.01 -0.12 -8.38
C LEU A 57 -13.54 -1.54 -8.70
N ILE A 58 -13.15 -2.32 -7.70
CA ILE A 58 -12.66 -3.68 -7.89
C ILE A 58 -13.46 -4.65 -7.03
N SER A 59 -13.89 -5.73 -7.65
CA SER A 59 -14.49 -6.89 -6.99
C SER A 59 -13.85 -8.16 -7.54
N PRO A 60 -13.75 -9.22 -6.72
CA PRO A 60 -13.31 -10.52 -7.22
C PRO A 60 -14.33 -11.04 -8.23
N SER A 61 -13.86 -11.73 -9.27
CA SER A 61 -14.76 -12.49 -10.13
C SER A 61 -15.33 -13.68 -9.35
N PRO A 62 -16.44 -14.31 -9.81
CA PRO A 62 -17.02 -15.47 -9.14
C PRO A 62 -16.02 -16.59 -8.86
N ASP A 63 -15.09 -16.86 -9.78
CA ASP A 63 -14.07 -17.89 -9.59
C ASP A 63 -12.99 -17.48 -8.57
N VAL A 64 -12.56 -16.21 -8.57
CA VAL A 64 -11.64 -15.69 -7.55
C VAL A 64 -12.30 -15.82 -6.18
N GLU A 65 -13.55 -15.39 -6.08
CA GLU A 65 -14.34 -15.42 -4.85
C GLU A 65 -14.53 -16.85 -4.35
N ALA A 66 -14.80 -17.81 -5.24
CA ALA A 66 -14.87 -19.23 -4.90
C ALA A 66 -13.53 -19.77 -4.38
N ALA A 67 -12.40 -19.37 -4.95
CA ALA A 67 -11.08 -19.76 -4.47
C ALA A 67 -10.76 -19.16 -3.09
N VAL A 68 -11.11 -17.89 -2.87
CA VAL A 68 -10.97 -17.24 -1.56
C VAL A 68 -11.83 -17.95 -0.50
N ASN A 69 -13.10 -18.24 -0.82
CA ASN A 69 -14.02 -18.92 0.08
C ASN A 69 -13.61 -20.38 0.34
N TRP A 70 -12.97 -21.04 -0.62
CA TRP A 70 -12.39 -22.38 -0.42
C TRP A 70 -11.26 -22.37 0.63
N VAL A 71 -10.42 -21.33 0.67
CA VAL A 71 -9.35 -21.24 1.69
C VAL A 71 -9.93 -20.94 3.07
N ILE A 72 -10.94 -20.08 3.13
CA ILE A 72 -11.58 -19.69 4.39
C ILE A 72 -12.48 -20.80 4.93
N ASP A 73 -13.03 -21.63 4.05
CA ASP A 73 -13.84 -22.82 4.38
C ASP A 73 -15.04 -22.49 5.29
N GLY A 74 -15.74 -21.39 4.98
CA GLY A 74 -16.89 -20.93 5.77
C GLY A 74 -16.56 -20.45 7.19
N LYS A 75 -15.27 -20.41 7.58
CA LYS A 75 -14.82 -19.87 8.86
C LYS A 75 -14.77 -18.34 8.82
N GLU A 76 -14.49 -17.72 9.97
CA GLU A 76 -14.29 -16.26 9.99
C GLU A 76 -13.03 -15.85 9.20
N ASN A 77 -13.05 -14.62 8.71
CA ASN A 77 -11.92 -13.96 8.04
C ASN A 77 -10.63 -13.96 8.88
N PRO A 78 -9.45 -13.87 8.24
CA PRO A 78 -8.18 -13.78 8.95
C PRO A 78 -8.08 -12.52 9.80
N ASP A 79 -7.35 -12.61 10.91
CA ASP A 79 -7.08 -11.49 11.80
C ASP A 79 -5.98 -10.60 11.24
N ILE A 80 -4.90 -11.23 10.75
CA ILE A 80 -3.72 -10.54 10.20
C ILE A 80 -3.32 -11.16 8.87
N SER A 81 -2.87 -10.32 7.95
CA SER A 81 -2.23 -10.76 6.70
C SER A 81 -0.72 -10.56 6.76
N LEU A 82 0.04 -11.60 6.44
CA LEU A 82 1.49 -11.53 6.25
C LEU A 82 1.79 -11.64 4.74
N HIS A 83 2.26 -10.55 4.16
CA HIS A 83 2.70 -10.52 2.76
C HIS A 83 4.23 -10.51 2.67
N MET A 84 4.79 -11.46 1.93
CA MET A 84 6.22 -11.66 1.75
C MET A 84 6.64 -11.56 0.28
N ARG A 85 7.46 -10.56 -0.06
CA ARG A 85 8.08 -10.41 -1.39
C ARG A 85 9.54 -10.82 -1.35
N MET A 86 9.83 -12.04 -1.78
CA MET A 86 11.14 -12.66 -1.63
C MET A 86 11.89 -12.84 -2.95
N GLN A 87 11.23 -12.62 -4.09
CA GLN A 87 11.84 -12.71 -5.43
C GLN A 87 12.57 -14.05 -5.63
N ILE A 88 11.93 -15.16 -5.22
CA ILE A 88 12.45 -16.53 -5.29
C ILE A 88 13.61 -16.80 -4.29
N ASN A 89 14.00 -15.82 -3.47
CA ASN A 89 15.01 -16.02 -2.43
C ASN A 89 14.40 -16.54 -1.12
N ARG A 90 15.23 -17.08 -0.22
CA ARG A 90 14.84 -17.48 1.14
C ARG A 90 15.81 -16.92 2.19
N PRO A 91 15.93 -15.58 2.29
CA PRO A 91 16.83 -14.94 3.23
C PRO A 91 16.38 -15.21 4.68
N VAL A 92 17.22 -15.91 5.46
CA VAL A 92 16.94 -16.20 6.88
C VAL A 92 16.60 -14.93 7.67
N ARG A 93 17.33 -13.83 7.42
CA ARG A 93 17.11 -12.55 8.10
C ARG A 93 15.72 -11.95 7.83
N ALA A 94 15.24 -11.99 6.58
CA ALA A 94 13.90 -11.47 6.27
C ALA A 94 12.80 -12.34 6.89
N VAL A 95 13.01 -13.65 6.98
CA VAL A 95 12.08 -14.58 7.65
C VAL A 95 12.04 -14.30 9.15
N GLN A 96 13.19 -14.10 9.79
CA GLN A 96 13.24 -13.72 11.21
C GLN A 96 12.58 -12.36 11.47
N ALA A 97 12.84 -11.38 10.61
CA ALA A 97 12.20 -10.07 10.68
C ALA A 97 10.67 -10.16 10.48
N ALA A 98 10.20 -11.06 9.60
CA ALA A 98 8.79 -11.34 9.38
C ALA A 98 8.13 -11.89 10.64
N LEU A 99 8.71 -12.94 11.23
CA LEU A 99 8.17 -13.58 12.44
C LEU A 99 8.15 -12.61 13.62
N HIS A 100 9.22 -11.83 13.79
CA HIS A 100 9.28 -10.80 14.83
C HIS A 100 8.19 -9.75 14.66
N CYS A 101 8.02 -9.22 13.44
CA CYS A 101 7.03 -8.18 13.17
C CYS A 101 5.60 -8.71 13.25
N LEU A 102 5.36 -9.96 12.84
CA LEU A 102 4.07 -10.61 12.99
C LEU A 102 3.68 -10.78 14.46
N ARG A 103 4.60 -11.24 15.33
CA ARG A 103 4.35 -11.32 16.77
C ARG A 103 4.03 -9.95 17.37
N LYS A 104 4.77 -8.91 16.97
CA LYS A 104 4.47 -7.54 17.39
C LYS A 104 3.11 -7.05 16.92
N ALA A 105 2.71 -7.39 15.69
CA ALA A 105 1.39 -7.05 15.18
C ALA A 105 0.28 -7.72 16.01
N VAL A 106 0.42 -9.02 16.30
CA VAL A 106 -0.49 -9.79 17.17
C VAL A 106 -0.58 -9.17 18.58
N GLU A 107 0.56 -8.90 19.21
CA GLU A 107 0.65 -8.27 20.54
C GLU A 107 -0.03 -6.89 20.56
N SER A 108 0.28 -6.04 19.58
CA SER A 108 -0.25 -4.66 19.49
C SER A 108 -1.76 -4.58 19.26
N ARG A 109 -2.35 -5.66 18.76
CA ARG A 109 -3.78 -5.81 18.52
C ARG A 109 -4.48 -6.61 19.62
N HIS A 110 -3.77 -6.96 20.68
CA HIS A 110 -4.29 -7.73 21.82
C HIS A 110 -5.01 -9.03 21.39
N LEU A 111 -4.53 -9.67 20.32
CA LEU A 111 -5.09 -10.91 19.81
C LEU A 111 -4.59 -12.07 20.69
N MET A 112 -5.30 -12.30 21.80
CA MET A 112 -4.92 -13.26 22.85
C MET A 112 -5.34 -14.71 22.52
N SER A 113 -6.31 -14.90 21.63
CA SER A 113 -6.67 -16.21 21.07
C SER A 113 -5.88 -16.44 19.78
N ARG A 114 -5.23 -17.61 19.67
CA ARG A 114 -4.45 -18.11 18.52
C ARG A 114 -4.97 -17.53 17.18
N PRO A 115 -4.42 -16.41 16.69
CA PRO A 115 -5.07 -15.62 15.64
C PRO A 115 -4.95 -16.31 14.29
N LYS A 116 -5.89 -16.04 13.39
CA LYS A 116 -5.81 -16.48 12.00
C LYS A 116 -4.91 -15.55 11.21
N VAL A 117 -3.80 -16.08 10.73
CA VAL A 117 -2.83 -15.38 9.90
C VAL A 117 -2.87 -15.94 8.50
N VAL A 118 -3.16 -15.09 7.51
CA VAL A 118 -3.01 -15.48 6.11
C VAL A 118 -1.63 -15.14 5.58
N VAL A 119 -0.97 -16.11 4.94
CA VAL A 119 0.39 -15.95 4.41
C VAL A 119 0.35 -15.94 2.89
N VAL A 120 0.81 -14.83 2.33
CA VAL A 120 0.94 -14.61 0.88
C VAL A 120 2.40 -14.38 0.54
N SER A 121 2.90 -15.08 -0.48
CA SER A 121 4.27 -14.93 -0.94
C SER A 121 4.41 -15.17 -2.43
N ASP A 122 5.25 -14.37 -3.07
CA ASP A 122 5.74 -14.61 -4.44
C ASP A 122 6.68 -15.83 -4.54
N THR A 123 7.00 -16.46 -3.41
CA THR A 123 7.95 -17.58 -3.31
C THR A 123 7.23 -18.72 -2.57
N PRO A 124 6.45 -19.56 -3.27
CA PRO A 124 5.62 -20.60 -2.64
C PRO A 124 6.43 -21.57 -1.78
N SER A 125 7.66 -21.85 -2.21
CA SER A 125 8.56 -22.74 -1.51
C SER A 125 9.04 -22.21 -0.15
N LEU A 126 8.94 -20.89 0.10
CA LEU A 126 9.18 -20.30 1.42
C LEU A 126 8.02 -20.59 2.38
N ILE A 127 6.78 -20.62 1.87
CA ILE A 127 5.58 -20.78 2.70
C ILE A 127 5.66 -22.09 3.49
N LYS A 128 6.06 -23.18 2.83
CA LYS A 128 6.29 -24.49 3.47
C LYS A 128 7.27 -24.43 4.65
N SER A 129 8.25 -23.53 4.62
CA SER A 129 9.26 -23.39 5.67
C SER A 129 8.87 -22.44 6.81
N ILE A 130 8.03 -21.43 6.56
CA ILE A 130 7.64 -20.45 7.58
C ILE A 130 6.36 -20.85 8.33
N VAL A 131 5.48 -21.62 7.68
CA VAL A 131 4.22 -22.09 8.28
C VAL A 131 4.43 -22.77 9.64
N PRO A 132 5.37 -23.72 9.82
CA PRO A 132 5.58 -24.35 11.14
C PRO A 132 5.84 -23.34 12.26
N ASN A 133 6.67 -22.33 11.99
CA ASN A 133 7.03 -21.31 12.99
C ASN A 133 5.88 -20.37 13.33
N ILE A 134 4.99 -20.08 12.37
CA ILE A 134 3.79 -19.26 12.62
C ILE A 134 2.74 -20.11 13.36
N SER A 135 2.61 -21.38 12.99
CA SER A 135 1.73 -22.35 13.63
C SER A 135 2.04 -22.61 15.11
N GLU A 136 3.19 -22.16 15.62
CA GLU A 136 3.47 -22.17 17.07
C GLU A 136 2.51 -21.25 17.84
N PHE A 137 2.06 -20.14 17.24
CA PHE A 137 1.28 -19.11 17.93
C PHE A 137 0.01 -18.66 17.20
N ALA A 138 -0.22 -19.09 15.96
CA ALA A 138 -1.35 -18.68 15.12
C ALA A 138 -1.92 -19.87 14.31
N GLU A 139 -3.15 -19.74 13.81
CA GLU A 139 -3.69 -20.59 12.73
C GLU A 139 -3.25 -20.00 11.39
N VAL A 140 -2.68 -20.81 10.50
CA VAL A 140 -2.17 -20.32 9.21
C VAL A 140 -3.12 -20.66 8.09
N LEU A 141 -3.56 -19.64 7.37
CA LEU A 141 -4.27 -19.77 6.10
C LEU A 141 -3.31 -19.48 4.94
N HIS A 142 -3.39 -20.25 3.88
CA HIS A 142 -2.64 -20.02 2.65
C HIS A 142 -3.38 -20.67 1.48
N PHE A 143 -3.37 -19.98 0.33
CA PHE A 143 -3.92 -20.52 -0.89
C PHE A 143 -2.94 -21.46 -1.60
N ASP A 144 -3.13 -22.77 -1.41
CA ASP A 144 -2.40 -23.82 -2.12
C ASP A 144 -3.03 -24.04 -3.51
N TYR A 145 -2.59 -23.25 -4.50
CA TYR A 145 -3.15 -23.28 -5.86
C TYR A 145 -3.00 -24.64 -6.55
N GLU A 146 -2.05 -25.48 -6.15
CA GLU A 146 -1.84 -26.82 -6.72
C GLU A 146 -2.92 -27.81 -6.28
N LYS A 147 -3.53 -27.57 -5.11
CA LYS A 147 -4.63 -28.39 -4.57
C LYS A 147 -6.00 -27.87 -4.96
N TYR A 148 -6.09 -26.64 -5.44
CA TYR A 148 -7.35 -26.03 -5.83
C TYR A 148 -7.86 -26.61 -7.16
N LYS A 149 -8.97 -27.35 -7.10
CA LYS A 149 -9.60 -28.01 -8.26
C LYS A 149 -10.65 -27.16 -8.96
N GLY A 150 -10.67 -25.84 -8.75
CA GLY A 150 -11.63 -24.95 -9.39
C GLY A 150 -11.39 -24.86 -10.89
N LYS A 151 -12.46 -24.58 -11.66
CA LYS A 151 -12.46 -24.46 -13.13
C LYS A 151 -11.69 -23.25 -13.66
N MET A 152 -10.93 -22.58 -12.78
CA MET A 152 -10.66 -21.17 -12.92
C MET A 152 -9.88 -20.89 -14.19
N PHE A 153 -9.01 -21.78 -14.68
CA PHE A 153 -8.36 -21.64 -15.99
C PHE A 153 -7.78 -22.96 -16.55
N ASP A 154 -8.63 -23.90 -16.97
CA ASP A 154 -8.19 -24.97 -17.89
C ASP A 154 -7.69 -24.32 -19.19
N GLY A 155 -6.40 -24.51 -19.53
CA GLY A 155 -5.85 -24.12 -20.84
C GLY A 155 -5.18 -22.75 -20.96
N LEU A 156 -4.96 -21.99 -19.88
CA LEU A 156 -4.10 -20.79 -19.97
C LEU A 156 -2.61 -21.19 -19.95
N PRO A 157 -1.83 -20.74 -20.96
CA PRO A 157 -0.40 -21.06 -20.99
C PRO A 157 0.29 -20.49 -19.76
N LYS A 158 1.11 -21.31 -19.10
CA LYS A 158 2.11 -20.83 -18.15
C LYS A 158 3.00 -19.86 -18.91
N SER A 159 2.85 -18.58 -18.63
CA SER A 159 3.71 -17.56 -19.22
C SER A 159 4.94 -17.45 -18.34
N ASP A 160 6.10 -17.84 -18.87
CA ASP A 160 7.42 -17.64 -18.23
C ASP A 160 7.78 -16.15 -18.07
N PHE A 161 6.94 -15.25 -18.61
CA PHE A 161 7.15 -13.82 -18.54
C PHE A 161 7.10 -13.33 -17.09
N ARG A 162 8.30 -12.98 -16.61
CA ARG A 162 8.59 -12.37 -15.30
C ARG A 162 8.45 -13.30 -14.09
N GLU A 163 8.77 -14.58 -14.24
CA GLU A 163 8.88 -15.52 -13.10
C GLU A 163 9.77 -14.95 -11.98
N LYS A 164 10.93 -14.37 -12.33
CA LYS A 164 11.83 -13.69 -11.38
C LYS A 164 11.17 -12.56 -10.58
N ASP A 165 10.16 -11.89 -11.17
CA ASP A 165 9.47 -10.79 -10.52
C ASP A 165 8.12 -11.18 -9.91
N TRP A 166 7.45 -12.26 -10.30
CA TRP A 166 6.12 -12.58 -9.77
C TRP A 166 6.05 -13.95 -9.10
N GLY A 167 7.13 -14.71 -9.15
CA GLY A 167 7.17 -16.09 -8.72
C GLY A 167 6.76 -17.07 -9.83
N PRO A 168 6.89 -18.37 -9.55
CA PRO A 168 6.52 -19.45 -10.47
C PRO A 168 5.01 -19.70 -10.57
N ALA A 169 4.23 -19.12 -9.65
CA ALA A 169 2.79 -19.32 -9.63
C ALA A 169 2.11 -18.61 -10.82
N PRO A 170 1.04 -19.18 -11.40
CA PRO A 170 0.23 -18.50 -12.40
C PRO A 170 -0.27 -17.13 -11.89
N ARG A 171 -0.37 -16.14 -12.78
CA ARG A 171 -0.74 -14.77 -12.38
C ARG A 171 -2.08 -14.67 -11.65
N TRP A 172 -3.02 -15.56 -11.95
CA TRP A 172 -4.33 -15.53 -11.31
C TRP A 172 -4.26 -15.84 -9.81
N VAL A 173 -3.24 -16.59 -9.37
CA VAL A 173 -2.97 -16.87 -7.95
C VAL A 173 -2.77 -15.57 -7.18
N ALA A 174 -2.08 -14.59 -7.78
CA ALA A 174 -1.92 -13.27 -7.17
C ALA A 174 -3.26 -12.54 -7.01
N PHE A 175 -4.28 -12.77 -7.84
CA PHE A 175 -5.60 -12.17 -7.59
C PHE A 175 -6.28 -12.84 -6.39
N VAL A 176 -6.22 -14.16 -6.27
CA VAL A 176 -6.77 -14.88 -5.12
C VAL A 176 -6.06 -14.46 -3.83
N ASP A 177 -4.73 -14.47 -3.83
CA ASP A 177 -3.92 -14.01 -2.70
C ASP A 177 -4.25 -12.56 -2.31
N PHE A 178 -4.43 -11.68 -3.29
CA PHE A 178 -4.77 -10.27 -3.03
C PHE A 178 -6.11 -10.14 -2.30
N PHE A 179 -7.17 -10.76 -2.82
CA PHE A 179 -8.49 -10.66 -2.20
C PHE A 179 -8.58 -11.42 -0.88
N LEU A 180 -7.94 -12.59 -0.78
CA LEU A 180 -7.85 -13.35 0.47
C LEU A 180 -7.14 -12.55 1.57
N ALA A 181 -5.97 -11.98 1.27
CA ALA A 181 -5.23 -11.16 2.24
C ALA A 181 -5.95 -9.84 2.55
N SER A 182 -6.77 -9.32 1.65
CA SER A 182 -7.56 -8.11 1.88
C SER A 182 -8.76 -8.36 2.81
N ARG A 183 -9.00 -9.60 3.24
CA ARG A 183 -9.99 -9.92 4.28
C ARG A 183 -9.46 -9.81 5.71
N ALA A 184 -8.19 -9.43 5.90
CA ALA A 184 -7.65 -9.23 7.25
C ALA A 184 -8.48 -8.22 8.04
N ARG A 185 -8.74 -8.52 9.32
CA ARG A 185 -9.55 -7.66 10.21
C ARG A 185 -8.73 -6.57 10.91
N HIS A 186 -7.53 -6.89 11.37
CA HIS A 186 -6.81 -6.05 12.32
C HIS A 186 -5.51 -5.46 11.77
N GLY A 187 -4.89 -6.12 10.79
CA GLY A 187 -3.77 -5.51 10.10
C GLY A 187 -3.07 -6.35 9.05
N VAL A 188 -2.11 -5.72 8.38
CA VAL A 188 -1.26 -6.32 7.35
C VAL A 188 0.20 -6.06 7.70
N VAL A 189 1.05 -7.08 7.55
CA VAL A 189 2.50 -7.02 7.71
C VAL A 189 3.14 -7.18 6.34
N SER A 190 3.94 -6.19 5.93
CA SER A 190 4.73 -6.22 4.70
C SER A 190 6.17 -6.61 4.99
N VAL A 191 6.67 -7.61 4.27
CA VAL A 191 8.06 -8.08 4.34
C VAL A 191 8.60 -8.19 2.93
N ALA A 192 9.84 -7.71 2.71
CA ALA A 192 10.52 -7.94 1.45
C ALA A 192 12.03 -8.16 1.62
N HIS A 193 12.62 -8.96 0.74
CA HIS A 193 14.05 -9.29 0.79
C HIS A 193 14.97 -8.11 0.42
N ARG A 194 14.58 -7.29 -0.56
CA ARG A 194 15.43 -6.22 -1.11
C ARG A 194 14.95 -4.81 -0.82
N ARG A 195 13.82 -4.66 -0.14
CA ARG A 195 13.17 -3.38 0.10
C ARG A 195 12.33 -3.40 1.36
N VAL A 196 11.90 -2.23 1.81
CA VAL A 196 10.93 -2.11 2.89
C VAL A 196 9.57 -1.72 2.31
N GLY A 197 8.56 -2.49 2.69
CA GLY A 197 7.22 -2.35 2.15
C GLY A 197 7.11 -2.79 0.69
N THR A 198 5.90 -3.13 0.27
CA THR A 198 5.58 -3.36 -1.15
C THR A 198 4.27 -2.68 -1.49
N THR A 199 4.16 -2.17 -2.71
CA THR A 199 2.89 -1.62 -3.21
C THR A 199 1.77 -2.65 -3.11
N TYR A 200 2.07 -3.93 -3.35
CA TYR A 200 1.09 -5.00 -3.23
C TYR A 200 0.54 -5.14 -1.80
N ALA A 201 1.40 -5.19 -0.78
CA ALA A 201 0.97 -5.24 0.62
C ALA A 201 0.23 -3.96 1.04
N GLN A 202 0.66 -2.82 0.54
CA GLN A 202 0.00 -1.54 0.82
C GLN A 202 -1.42 -1.49 0.22
N LEU A 203 -1.62 -2.00 -1.00
CA LEU A 203 -2.94 -2.10 -1.61
C LEU A 203 -3.84 -3.10 -0.86
N ILE A 204 -3.28 -4.23 -0.40
CA ILE A 204 -3.99 -5.16 0.49
C ILE A 204 -4.45 -4.43 1.75
N ALA A 205 -3.52 -3.74 2.42
CA ALA A 205 -3.80 -3.02 3.66
C ALA A 205 -4.87 -1.93 3.47
N ALA A 206 -4.79 -1.16 2.39
CA ALA A 206 -5.75 -0.13 2.07
C ALA A 206 -7.15 -0.72 1.81
N LEU A 207 -7.25 -1.79 1.02
CA LEU A 207 -8.54 -2.44 0.76
C LEU A 207 -9.12 -3.09 2.03
N ALA A 208 -8.30 -3.79 2.80
CA ALA A 208 -8.72 -4.40 4.06
C ALA A 208 -9.22 -3.36 5.06
N ALA A 209 -8.51 -2.24 5.23
CA ALA A 209 -8.95 -1.15 6.09
C ALA A 209 -10.32 -0.56 5.66
N ALA A 210 -10.56 -0.43 4.35
CA ALA A 210 -11.83 0.07 3.81
C ALA A 210 -13.01 -0.89 4.08
N HIS A 211 -12.79 -2.20 3.97
CA HIS A 211 -13.82 -3.18 4.32
C HIS A 211 -14.18 -3.14 5.81
N ASN A 212 -13.17 -3.09 6.70
CA ASN A 212 -13.41 -3.04 8.14
C ASN A 212 -14.13 -1.74 8.59
N LEU A 213 -13.91 -0.62 7.89
CA LEU A 213 -14.63 0.62 8.16
C LEU A 213 -16.13 0.50 7.83
N ALA A 214 -16.46 -0.12 6.69
CA ALA A 214 -17.84 -0.35 6.28
C ALA A 214 -18.59 -1.28 7.25
N ASP A 215 -17.93 -2.36 7.69
CA ASP A 215 -18.53 -3.33 8.61
C ASP A 215 -18.81 -2.71 10.00
N ASN A 216 -17.92 -1.83 10.49
CA ASN A 216 -18.14 -1.10 11.73
C ASN A 216 -19.29 -0.09 11.65
N ASN A 217 -19.48 0.58 10.51
CA ASN A 217 -20.59 1.53 10.32
C ASN A 217 -21.95 0.84 10.21
N ASN A 218 -22.01 -0.40 9.73
CA ASN A 218 -23.26 -1.17 9.62
C ASN A 218 -23.69 -1.77 10.96
N ASN A 219 -22.74 -2.04 11.86
CA ASN A 219 -23.00 -2.55 13.21
C ASN A 219 -23.17 -1.36 14.16
N ASN A 220 -24.41 -0.85 14.28
CA ASN A 220 -24.84 0.28 15.16
C ASN A 220 -24.62 0.04 16.68
N ASN A 221 -23.40 -0.27 17.10
CA ASN A 221 -23.01 -0.24 18.50
C ASN A 221 -22.14 0.99 18.73
N ASN A 222 -22.65 1.91 19.57
CA ASN A 222 -21.99 3.11 20.08
C ASN A 222 -20.76 2.77 20.96
N THR A 223 -19.77 2.08 20.40
CA THR A 223 -18.44 1.97 20.97
C THR A 223 -17.47 2.68 20.03
N THR A 224 -17.22 3.95 20.33
CA THR A 224 -16.17 4.82 19.77
C THR A 224 -14.77 4.31 20.15
N SER A 225 -14.46 3.10 19.72
CA SER A 225 -13.11 2.54 19.68
C SER A 225 -13.07 1.60 18.48
N GLY A 226 -13.30 2.18 17.29
CA GLY A 226 -13.09 1.48 16.03
C GLY A 226 -11.69 0.92 16.06
N SER A 227 -11.55 -0.41 16.01
CA SER A 227 -10.25 -1.04 15.96
C SER A 227 -9.53 -0.45 14.75
N SER A 228 -8.59 0.46 14.98
CA SER A 228 -7.84 1.07 13.88
C SER A 228 -7.23 -0.08 13.09
N PHE A 229 -7.35 -0.10 11.77
CA PHE A 229 -6.64 -1.10 10.99
C PHE A 229 -5.15 -0.75 11.01
N SER A 230 -4.25 -1.73 11.20
CA SER A 230 -2.80 -1.46 11.17
C SER A 230 -2.15 -1.91 9.89
N PHE A 231 -1.18 -1.14 9.43
CA PHE A 231 -0.22 -1.62 8.43
C PHE A 231 1.18 -1.55 9.01
N PHE A 232 1.91 -2.66 8.95
CA PHE A 232 3.25 -2.80 9.49
C PHE A 232 4.26 -3.08 8.37
N SER A 233 5.44 -2.48 8.49
CA SER A 233 6.60 -2.80 7.65
C SER A 233 7.67 -3.47 8.50
N SER A 234 8.17 -4.61 8.02
CA SER A 234 9.30 -5.32 8.63
C SER A 234 10.61 -4.90 7.99
N PHE A 235 11.65 -4.77 8.81
CA PHE A 235 13.00 -4.42 8.41
C PHE A 235 13.97 -5.48 8.92
N GLN A 236 14.86 -5.91 8.02
CA GLN A 236 16.04 -6.70 8.37
C GLN A 236 17.28 -5.78 8.41
N SER A 237 18.25 -6.12 9.26
CA SER A 237 19.49 -5.35 9.51
C SER A 237 20.20 -4.80 8.27
N ASN A 238 20.33 -5.59 7.20
CA ASN A 238 20.98 -5.16 5.96
C ASN A 238 20.18 -4.07 5.21
N LEU A 239 18.86 -4.04 5.35
CA LEU A 239 18.06 -2.95 4.81
C LEU A 239 18.29 -1.66 5.60
N LEU A 240 18.33 -1.75 6.94
CA LEU A 240 18.52 -0.59 7.81
C LEU A 240 19.90 0.07 7.64
N THR A 241 20.95 -0.74 7.53
CA THR A 241 22.34 -0.27 7.42
C THR A 241 22.63 0.38 6.07
N ASP A 242 22.30 -0.30 4.97
CA ASP A 242 22.72 0.13 3.63
C ASP A 242 21.64 -0.03 2.54
N GLY A 243 20.54 -0.72 2.81
CA GLY A 243 19.55 -1.02 1.79
C GLY A 243 18.55 0.10 1.54
N LEU A 244 18.24 0.91 2.56
CA LEU A 244 17.22 1.96 2.45
C LEU A 244 17.64 3.06 1.45
N LYS A 245 18.93 3.46 1.40
CA LYS A 245 19.45 4.47 0.45
C LYS A 245 19.35 4.05 -1.02
N ASN A 246 19.23 2.75 -1.26
CA ASN A 246 19.15 2.15 -2.60
C ASN A 246 17.68 1.93 -3.05
N GLN A 247 16.70 2.34 -2.24
CA GLN A 247 15.29 2.18 -2.59
C GLN A 247 14.85 3.28 -3.55
N VAL A 248 14.45 2.91 -4.77
CA VAL A 248 14.04 3.87 -5.81
C VAL A 248 12.60 3.59 -6.21
N GLY A 249 11.76 4.63 -6.28
CA GLY A 249 10.40 4.55 -6.81
C GLY A 249 9.30 4.93 -5.82
N TRP A 250 8.07 4.96 -6.34
CA TRP A 250 6.84 5.30 -5.62
C TRP A 250 6.49 4.20 -4.60
N GLY A 251 6.30 4.56 -3.32
CA GLY A 251 5.96 3.62 -2.24
C GLY A 251 7.07 3.31 -1.24
N HIS A 252 8.27 3.89 -1.41
CA HIS A 252 9.35 3.75 -0.42
C HIS A 252 9.35 4.94 0.55
N VAL A 253 8.32 5.01 1.41
CA VAL A 253 8.28 5.91 2.60
C VAL A 253 9.61 5.90 3.34
N TRP A 254 10.20 4.72 3.40
CA TRP A 254 11.40 4.42 4.15
C TRP A 254 12.71 4.84 3.49
N ASN A 255 12.73 5.24 2.20
CA ASN A 255 13.97 5.73 1.56
C ASN A 255 14.48 7.02 2.25
N ARG A 256 13.63 7.74 2.97
CA ARG A 256 13.98 9.00 3.66
C ARG A 256 14.30 8.85 5.13
N TYR A 257 13.87 7.73 5.72
CA TYR A 257 14.36 7.25 7.00
C TYR A 257 15.68 6.46 6.84
N ALA A 258 16.16 6.32 5.59
CA ALA A 258 17.52 5.89 5.28
C ALA A 258 18.52 6.99 5.64
N GLY A 259 19.63 6.64 6.28
CA GLY A 259 20.73 7.56 6.54
C GLY A 259 21.04 7.70 8.03
N PRO A 260 21.63 8.82 8.49
CA PRO A 260 22.12 8.98 9.88
C PRO A 260 21.06 8.80 10.97
N LEU A 261 19.78 8.89 10.61
CA LEU A 261 18.63 8.71 11.51
C LEU A 261 18.17 7.25 11.62
N SER A 262 18.74 6.34 10.82
CA SER A 262 18.47 4.91 10.93
C SER A 262 19.22 4.32 12.14
N CYS A 263 18.53 3.55 12.98
CA CYS A 263 19.14 2.89 14.11
C CYS A 263 20.07 1.76 13.63
N SER A 264 21.36 2.05 13.46
CA SER A 264 22.37 1.13 12.90
C SER A 264 22.56 -0.16 13.70
N ASN A 265 22.19 -0.16 14.99
CA ASN A 265 22.45 -1.27 15.91
C ASN A 265 21.23 -2.16 16.19
N GLN A 266 20.15 -2.07 15.41
CA GLN A 266 18.99 -2.95 15.57
C GLN A 266 18.96 -4.07 14.53
N SER A 267 18.84 -5.31 15.00
CA SER A 267 18.92 -6.51 14.16
C SER A 267 17.72 -6.67 13.23
N ASN A 268 16.50 -6.41 13.74
CA ASN A 268 15.24 -6.37 13.02
C ASN A 268 14.33 -5.26 13.59
N GLN A 269 13.49 -4.64 12.76
CA GLN A 269 12.47 -3.68 13.21
C GLN A 269 11.09 -4.03 12.67
N CYS A 270 10.05 -3.57 13.37
CA CYS A 270 8.67 -3.59 12.94
C CYS A 270 8.08 -2.20 13.18
N ALA A 271 7.70 -1.50 12.12
CA ALA A 271 7.20 -0.13 12.22
C ALA A 271 5.76 -0.03 11.72
N PHE A 272 4.95 0.76 12.42
CA PHE A 272 3.66 1.21 11.90
C PHE A 272 3.91 2.03 10.63
N THR A 273 3.14 1.73 9.60
CA THR A 273 3.26 2.31 8.27
C THR A 273 1.90 2.91 7.89
N PRO A 274 1.84 4.17 7.48
CA PRO A 274 0.59 4.75 6.97
C PRO A 274 0.06 3.96 5.76
N LEU A 275 -1.25 3.74 5.69
CA LEU A 275 -1.93 3.10 4.55
C LEU A 275 -1.72 3.91 3.27
N LEU A 276 -1.89 5.24 3.40
CA LEU A 276 -1.46 6.21 2.42
C LEU A 276 -0.12 6.80 2.89
N PRO A 277 1.01 6.37 2.31
CA PRO A 277 2.32 6.88 2.66
C PRO A 277 2.39 8.38 2.40
N PRO A 278 3.07 9.14 3.27
CA PRO A 278 3.45 10.50 2.94
C PRO A 278 4.25 10.47 1.63
N ALA A 279 3.86 11.31 0.68
CA ALA A 279 4.57 11.54 -0.55
C ALA A 279 5.26 12.90 -0.50
N TRP A 280 6.05 13.25 -1.52
CA TRP A 280 6.90 14.47 -1.55
C TRP A 280 6.17 15.79 -1.61
N TRP A 281 4.87 15.75 -1.36
CA TRP A 281 4.04 16.92 -1.20
C TRP A 281 3.57 17.19 0.21
N ASP A 282 3.86 16.29 1.15
CA ASP A 282 3.64 16.50 2.59
C ASP A 282 4.71 17.44 3.18
N GLY A 283 4.93 18.57 2.51
CA GLY A 283 5.77 19.69 2.96
C GLY A 283 7.13 19.31 3.56
N LEU A 284 7.37 19.76 4.79
CA LEU A 284 8.62 19.61 5.57
C LEU A 284 9.08 18.15 5.73
N TRP A 285 8.18 17.18 5.59
CA TRP A 285 8.45 15.78 5.86
C TRP A 285 9.24 15.09 4.73
N GLN A 286 9.46 15.79 3.59
CA GLN A 286 9.09 15.31 2.26
C GLN A 286 9.74 16.12 1.09
N SER A 287 11.04 16.52 1.05
CA SER A 287 11.63 17.30 -0.08
C SER A 287 11.27 16.82 -1.52
N PRO A 288 10.95 17.72 -2.47
CA PRO A 288 10.57 17.37 -3.83
C PRO A 288 11.75 16.81 -4.63
N ILE A 289 11.49 15.84 -5.52
CA ILE A 289 12.53 15.30 -6.41
C ILE A 289 12.75 16.23 -7.61
N PRO A 290 13.98 16.35 -8.15
CA PRO A 290 14.29 17.31 -9.22
C PRO A 290 13.41 17.18 -10.46
N ARG A 291 13.07 15.94 -10.84
CA ARG A 291 12.15 15.65 -11.95
C ARG A 291 10.81 16.36 -11.76
N ASP A 292 10.23 16.23 -10.58
CA ASP A 292 8.88 16.69 -10.30
C ASP A 292 8.86 18.20 -10.05
N THR A 293 9.90 18.75 -9.40
CA THR A 293 10.14 20.20 -9.31
C THR A 293 10.20 20.83 -10.70
N LYS A 294 11.00 20.26 -11.61
CA LYS A 294 11.10 20.74 -12.99
C LYS A 294 9.74 20.65 -13.70
N ARG A 295 9.00 19.56 -13.48
CA ARG A 295 7.68 19.38 -14.08
C ARG A 295 6.67 20.42 -13.60
N LEU A 296 6.60 20.66 -12.29
CA LEU A 296 5.71 21.67 -11.70
C LEU A 296 6.07 23.09 -12.11
N ALA A 297 7.37 23.38 -12.24
CA ALA A 297 7.85 24.68 -12.72
C ALA A 297 7.36 25.01 -14.15
N PHE A 298 7.21 24.01 -15.03
CA PHE A 298 6.60 24.24 -16.36
C PHE A 298 5.16 24.78 -16.30
N TYR A 299 4.46 24.55 -15.19
CA TYR A 299 3.10 25.03 -14.94
C TYR A 299 3.06 26.23 -13.97
N GLY A 300 4.20 26.88 -13.73
CA GLY A 300 4.29 28.06 -12.87
C GLY A 300 4.36 27.78 -11.37
N VAL A 301 4.31 26.52 -10.96
CA VAL A 301 4.43 26.11 -9.55
C VAL A 301 5.91 25.97 -9.22
N GLN A 302 6.51 27.04 -8.69
CA GLN A 302 7.87 27.02 -8.16
C GLN A 302 7.88 26.51 -6.73
N LEU A 303 8.80 25.60 -6.42
CA LEU A 303 8.93 24.97 -5.10
C LEU A 303 10.26 25.32 -4.44
N SER A 304 10.23 25.55 -3.12
CA SER A 304 11.43 25.57 -2.29
C SER A 304 12.04 24.16 -2.12
N GLY A 305 13.24 24.07 -1.53
CA GLY A 305 13.88 22.78 -1.18
C GLY A 305 13.08 21.93 -0.18
N PHE A 306 12.13 22.56 0.53
CA PHE A 306 11.18 21.90 1.44
C PHE A 306 9.81 21.65 0.80
N GLY A 307 9.65 21.92 -0.50
CA GLY A 307 8.41 21.66 -1.23
C GLY A 307 7.32 22.74 -1.07
N ASN A 308 7.62 23.85 -0.40
CA ASN A 308 6.70 24.98 -0.25
C ASN A 308 6.54 25.73 -1.58
N VAL A 309 5.32 26.17 -1.87
CA VAL A 309 5.00 26.92 -3.10
C VAL A 309 5.40 28.38 -2.93
N ASP A 310 6.12 28.93 -3.90
CA ASP A 310 6.23 30.39 -4.04
C ASP A 310 4.90 30.93 -4.58
N THR A 311 4.08 31.45 -3.67
CA THR A 311 2.74 31.96 -3.96
C THR A 311 2.79 33.20 -4.85
N TYR A 312 3.81 34.03 -4.73
CA TYR A 312 3.99 35.24 -5.54
C TYR A 312 4.32 34.85 -6.99
N SER A 313 5.27 33.94 -7.19
CA SER A 313 5.61 33.41 -8.52
C SER A 313 4.40 32.73 -9.16
N LEU A 314 3.64 31.93 -8.41
CA LEU A 314 2.46 31.24 -8.93
C LEU A 314 1.37 32.23 -9.35
N GLN A 315 1.09 33.24 -8.52
CA GLN A 315 0.10 34.26 -8.84
C GLN A 315 0.48 35.06 -10.08
N ASN A 316 1.75 35.48 -10.19
CA ASN A 316 2.25 36.19 -11.36
C ASN A 316 2.13 35.34 -12.63
N TYR A 317 2.47 34.05 -12.55
CA TYR A 317 2.32 33.12 -13.66
C TYR A 317 0.86 33.00 -14.11
N CYS A 318 -0.07 32.82 -13.17
CA CYS A 318 -1.50 32.78 -13.48
C CYS A 318 -2.00 34.07 -14.13
N ASN A 319 -1.60 35.23 -13.61
CA ASN A 319 -1.96 36.54 -14.15
C ASN A 319 -1.38 36.79 -15.56
N SER A 320 -0.21 36.22 -15.86
CA SER A 320 0.45 36.36 -17.17
C SER A 320 -0.22 35.53 -18.27
N ARG A 321 -1.00 34.51 -17.92
CA ARG A 321 -1.71 33.69 -18.91
C ARG A 321 -2.96 34.40 -19.39
N LYS A 322 -3.07 34.60 -20.70
CA LYS A 322 -4.31 35.04 -21.34
C LYS A 322 -5.45 34.08 -20.95
N THR A 323 -6.56 34.63 -20.45
CA THR A 323 -7.79 33.89 -20.16
C THR A 323 -8.34 33.30 -21.44
N ILE A 324 -8.09 32.01 -21.68
CA ILE A 324 -8.77 31.27 -22.75
C ILE A 324 -10.04 30.72 -22.14
N VAL A 325 -11.14 31.48 -22.22
CA VAL A 325 -12.47 30.98 -21.87
C VAL A 325 -12.88 29.97 -22.95
N LYS A 326 -12.82 28.67 -22.63
CA LYS A 326 -13.45 27.65 -23.46
C LYS A 326 -14.87 27.45 -22.96
N THR A 327 -15.82 28.07 -23.64
CA THR A 327 -17.25 27.83 -23.39
C THR A 327 -17.59 26.41 -23.87
N LEU A 328 -17.95 25.53 -22.93
CA LEU A 328 -18.51 24.21 -23.26
C LEU A 328 -20.03 24.37 -23.35
N THR A 329 -20.57 24.43 -24.56
CA THR A 329 -22.02 24.35 -24.79
C THR A 329 -22.46 22.90 -24.61
N PHE A 330 -23.25 22.64 -23.57
CA PHE A 330 -23.97 21.39 -23.44
C PHE A 330 -25.29 21.52 -24.19
N ASN A 331 -25.46 20.72 -25.26
CA ASN A 331 -26.79 20.49 -25.81
C ASN A 331 -27.45 19.44 -24.91
N LEU A 332 -28.38 19.89 -24.07
CA LEU A 332 -29.25 19.02 -23.27
C LEU A 332 -30.33 18.40 -24.15
#